data_AF-A0A3E4U611-F1
#
_entry.id   AF-A0A3E4U611-F1
#
_cell.length_a   1.000
_cell.length_b   1.000
_cell.length_c   1.000
_cell.angle_alpha   90.00
_cell.angle_beta   90.00
_cell.angle_gamma   90.00
#
_symmetry.space_group_name_H-M   'P 1'
#
loop_
_entity.id
_entity.type
_entity.pdbx_description
1 polymer ?
#
loop_
_entity_poly.entity_id
_entity_poly.type
_entity_poly.pdbx_seq_one_letter_code
_entity_poly.pdbx_strand_id
1 'polypeptide(L)'
;MKIYTNKNYEVLSLDVQPDQYVYEIETDKTREEIFGTWCIECIRKYRYEPTYEFLLDRNGNIVLNEAGDPIYKKDLKGERIQNGWTWYSLVSHQRLQQIQEKNQIQSQIDDLTCVMADVIGGVYNA
;
A
#
# COMPACT_ATOMS: atom_id res chain seq x y z
N MET A 1 -6.75 -2.66 -10.29
CA MET A 1 -6.81 -1.64 -9.22
C MET A 1 -5.72 -0.61 -9.46
N LYS A 2 -5.95 0.66 -9.10
CA LYS A 2 -4.91 1.70 -9.08
C LYS A 2 -4.39 1.92 -7.67
N ILE A 3 -3.07 1.98 -7.53
CA ILE A 3 -2.38 2.30 -6.27
C ILE A 3 -1.69 3.65 -6.43
N TYR A 4 -2.04 4.60 -5.58
CA TYR A 4 -1.42 5.92 -5.55
C TYR A 4 -0.42 5.98 -4.42
N THR A 5 0.83 6.33 -4.71
CA THR A 5 1.91 6.38 -3.72
C THR A 5 2.62 7.73 -3.69
N ASN A 6 3.29 8.02 -2.57
CA ASN A 6 4.20 9.16 -2.48
C ASN A 6 5.55 8.85 -3.16
N LYS A 7 6.50 9.80 -3.12
CA LYS A 7 7.84 9.63 -3.70
C LYS A 7 8.64 8.45 -3.14
N ASN A 8 8.30 7.97 -1.95
CA ASN A 8 8.94 6.83 -1.28
C ASN A 8 8.16 5.52 -1.51
N TYR A 9 7.22 5.50 -2.46
CA TYR A 9 6.34 4.37 -2.77
C TYR A 9 5.40 3.95 -1.62
N GLU A 10 5.21 4.79 -0.61
CA GLU A 10 4.26 4.52 0.48
C GLU A 10 2.83 4.75 -0.03
N VAL A 11 1.95 3.79 0.24
CA VAL A 11 0.57 3.82 -0.27
C VAL A 11 -0.22 4.96 0.38
N LEU A 12 -0.85 5.79 -0.44
CA LEU A 12 -1.71 6.90 -0.01
C LEU A 12 -3.19 6.55 -0.14
N SER A 13 -3.56 5.92 -1.25
CA SER A 13 -4.93 5.60 -1.61
C SER A 13 -5.00 4.49 -2.66
N LEU A 14 -6.15 3.83 -2.73
CA LEU A 14 -6.49 2.83 -3.75
C LEU A 14 -7.70 3.33 -4.53
N ASP A 15 -7.63 3.27 -5.86
CA ASP A 15 -8.66 3.65 -6.84
C ASP A 15 -9.18 5.11 -6.78
N VAL A 16 -8.99 5.82 -5.66
CA VAL A 16 -9.31 7.24 -5.46
C VAL A 16 -8.02 8.04 -5.49
N GLN A 17 -7.88 8.92 -6.48
CA GLN A 17 -6.70 9.78 -6.63
C GLN A 17 -6.61 10.80 -5.48
N PRO A 18 -5.51 10.82 -4.70
CA PRO A 18 -5.27 11.87 -3.70
C PRO A 18 -4.51 13.05 -4.33
N ASP A 19 -4.55 14.23 -3.73
CA ASP A 19 -3.91 15.43 -4.32
C ASP A 19 -2.38 15.36 -4.42
N GLN A 20 -1.73 14.66 -3.48
CA GLN A 20 -0.26 14.70 -3.30
C GLN A 20 0.45 13.40 -3.71
N TYR A 21 -0.12 12.63 -4.63
CA TYR A 21 0.57 11.44 -5.17
C TYR A 21 1.72 11.80 -6.12
N VAL A 22 2.67 10.88 -6.23
CA VAL A 22 3.79 10.98 -7.17
C VAL A 22 3.73 9.86 -8.21
N TYR A 23 3.35 8.65 -7.79
CA TYR A 23 3.22 7.52 -8.69
C TYR A 23 1.78 6.98 -8.67
N GLU A 24 1.24 6.76 -9.86
CA GLU A 24 0.03 5.99 -10.11
C GLU A 24 0.45 4.66 -10.71
N ILE A 25 0.04 3.56 -10.07
CA ILE A 25 0.45 2.21 -10.43
C ILE A 25 -0.80 1.41 -10.71
N GLU A 26 -0.94 0.95 -11.96
CA GLU A 26 -2.01 0.06 -12.36
C GLU A 26 -1.57 -1.40 -12.19
N THR A 27 -2.39 -2.18 -11.48
CA THR A 27 -2.17 -3.61 -11.27
C THR A 27 -3.43 -4.41 -11.60
N ASP A 28 -3.23 -5.59 -12.15
CA ASP A 28 -4.23 -6.63 -12.40
C ASP A 28 -4.72 -7.31 -11.11
N LYS A 29 -3.95 -7.21 -10.02
CA LYS A 29 -4.31 -7.76 -8.72
C LYS A 29 -5.43 -6.98 -8.05
N THR A 30 -6.27 -7.71 -7.34
CA THR A 30 -7.31 -7.17 -6.46
C THR A 30 -6.72 -6.62 -5.17
N ARG A 31 -7.51 -5.80 -4.49
CA ARG A 31 -7.18 -5.27 -3.17
C ARG A 31 -6.94 -6.38 -2.16
N GLU A 32 -7.78 -7.41 -2.17
CA GLU A 32 -7.73 -8.54 -1.24
C GLU A 32 -6.50 -9.42 -1.48
N GLU A 33 -6.07 -9.60 -2.73
CA GLU A 33 -4.85 -10.37 -3.05
C GLU A 33 -3.57 -9.71 -2.52
N ILE A 34 -3.51 -8.36 -2.53
CA ILE A 34 -2.33 -7.62 -2.08
C ILE A 34 -2.41 -7.35 -0.56
N PHE A 35 -3.54 -6.84 -0.09
CA PHE A 35 -3.69 -6.27 1.24
C PHE A 35 -4.66 -7.04 2.14
N GLY A 36 -5.32 -8.08 1.65
CA GLY A 36 -6.33 -8.82 2.41
C GLY A 36 -7.49 -7.93 2.86
N THR A 37 -7.97 -8.12 4.09
CA THR A 37 -9.10 -7.40 4.66
C THR A 37 -8.71 -6.16 5.46
N TRP A 38 -7.44 -5.75 5.41
CA TRP A 38 -6.94 -4.60 6.17
C TRP A 38 -7.65 -3.31 5.80
N CYS A 39 -8.05 -2.49 6.77
CA CYS A 39 -8.66 -1.18 6.50
C CYS A 39 -7.68 -0.23 5.78
N ILE A 40 -8.19 0.86 5.21
CA ILE A 40 -7.37 1.81 4.44
C ILE A 40 -6.22 2.41 5.28
N GLU A 41 -6.43 2.61 6.57
CA GLU A 41 -5.40 3.11 7.48
C GLU A 41 -4.24 2.11 7.70
N CYS A 42 -4.54 0.81 7.65
CA CYS A 42 -3.52 -0.25 7.64
C CYS A 42 -2.79 -0.29 6.29
N ILE A 43 -3.53 -0.19 5.18
CA ILE A 43 -2.96 -0.19 3.81
C ILE A 43 -1.99 0.98 3.62
N ARG A 44 -2.28 2.15 4.19
CA ARG A 44 -1.39 3.32 4.22
C ARG A 44 -0.07 3.09 4.98
N LYS A 45 0.12 1.94 5.61
CA LYS A 45 1.38 1.51 6.22
C LYS A 45 2.15 0.53 5.34
N TYR A 46 1.74 0.32 4.10
CA TYR A 46 2.50 -0.46 3.14
C TYR A 46 3.33 0.43 2.23
N ARG A 47 4.46 -0.11 1.78
CA ARG A 47 5.17 0.35 0.58
C ARG A 47 4.84 -0.57 -0.58
N TYR A 48 4.63 0.00 -1.77
CA TYR A 48 4.40 -0.73 -3.02
C TYR A 48 5.38 -0.22 -4.07
N GLU A 49 6.51 -0.90 -4.24
CA GLU A 49 7.67 -0.41 -5.00
C GLU A 49 8.07 -1.36 -6.14
N PRO A 50 8.67 -0.84 -7.22
CA PRO A 50 9.10 -1.65 -8.35
C PRO A 50 10.26 -2.58 -7.96
N THR A 51 10.25 -3.81 -8.46
CA THR A 51 11.39 -4.72 -8.40
C THR A 51 12.17 -4.68 -9.70
N TYR A 52 13.47 -4.94 -9.63
CA TYR A 52 14.38 -4.84 -10.77
C TYR A 52 15.15 -6.14 -11.00
N GLU A 53 15.52 -6.41 -12.24
CA GLU A 53 16.34 -7.58 -12.60
C GLU A 53 17.74 -7.47 -12.01
N PHE A 54 18.20 -8.52 -11.34
CA PHE A 54 19.60 -8.63 -10.90
C PHE A 54 20.52 -8.93 -12.09
N LEU A 55 21.74 -8.41 -12.02
CA LEU A 55 22.83 -8.83 -12.87
C LEU A 55 23.35 -10.18 -12.36
N LEU A 56 23.32 -11.19 -13.22
CA LEU A 56 23.83 -12.52 -12.90
C LEU A 56 25.19 -12.76 -13.57
N ASP A 57 26.08 -13.48 -12.87
CA ASP A 57 27.32 -13.96 -13.44
C ASP A 57 27.10 -15.17 -14.38
N ARG A 58 28.18 -15.70 -14.96
CA ARG A 58 28.09 -16.87 -15.87
C ARG A 58 27.59 -18.16 -15.20
N ASN A 59 27.61 -18.20 -13.86
CA ASN A 59 27.16 -19.34 -13.07
C ASN A 59 25.73 -19.14 -12.53
N GLY A 60 25.10 -18.00 -12.82
CA GLY A 60 23.76 -17.65 -12.36
C GLY A 60 23.71 -17.01 -10.96
N ASN A 61 24.84 -16.62 -10.38
CA ASN A 61 24.87 -15.94 -9.09
C ASN A 61 24.66 -14.43 -9.24
N ILE A 62 24.05 -13.80 -8.24
CA ILE A 62 23.89 -12.34 -8.19
C ILE A 62 25.27 -11.68 -8.08
N VAL A 63 25.57 -10.76 -8.98
CA VAL A 63 26.77 -9.93 -8.92
C VAL A 63 26.59 -8.87 -7.84
N LEU A 64 27.57 -8.75 -6.95
CA LEU A 64 27.60 -7.73 -5.89
C LEU A 64 28.60 -6.62 -6.22
N ASN A 65 28.34 -5.41 -5.74
CA ASN A 65 29.29 -4.30 -5.77
C ASN A 65 30.33 -4.45 -4.63
N GLU A 66 31.26 -3.50 -4.53
CA GLU A 66 32.30 -3.49 -3.49
C GLU A 66 31.74 -3.38 -2.05
N ALA A 67 30.55 -2.79 -1.88
CA ALA A 67 29.87 -2.69 -0.59
C ALA A 67 29.07 -3.96 -0.22
N GLY A 68 28.98 -4.94 -1.13
CA GLY A 68 28.20 -6.15 -0.96
C GLY A 68 26.74 -6.03 -1.40
N ASP A 69 26.33 -4.93 -2.04
CA ASP A 69 24.97 -4.76 -2.55
C ASP A 69 24.78 -5.40 -3.93
N PRO A 70 23.60 -5.96 -4.24
CA PRO A 70 23.28 -6.47 -5.56
C PRO A 70 23.38 -5.41 -6.67
N ILE A 71 24.02 -5.79 -7.78
CA ILE A 71 24.01 -5.02 -9.02
C ILE A 71 22.77 -5.38 -9.83
N TYR A 72 22.09 -4.36 -10.36
CA TYR A 72 20.92 -4.53 -11.22
C TYR A 72 21.30 -4.46 -12.70
N LYS A 73 20.61 -5.24 -13.51
CA LYS A 73 20.72 -5.18 -14.97
C LYS A 73 20.15 -3.85 -15.46
N LYS A 74 20.83 -3.28 -16.45
CA LYS A 74 20.48 -2.00 -17.05
C LYS A 74 20.10 -2.16 -18.51
N ASP A 75 19.21 -1.31 -18.99
CA ASP A 75 18.86 -1.19 -20.40
C ASP A 75 19.94 -0.41 -21.19
N LEU A 76 19.68 -0.17 -22.47
CA LEU A 76 20.58 0.58 -23.35
C LEU A 76 20.73 2.06 -22.96
N LYS A 77 19.84 2.60 -22.13
CA LYS A 77 19.90 3.98 -21.62
C LYS A 77 20.61 4.05 -20.25
N GLY A 78 20.95 2.91 -19.66
CA GLY A 78 21.57 2.82 -18.34
C GLY A 78 20.56 2.75 -17.18
N GLU A 79 19.27 2.65 -17.49
CA GLU A 79 18.19 2.55 -16.51
C GLU A 79 17.97 1.11 -16.05
N ARG A 80 17.56 0.91 -14.80
CA ARG A 80 17.32 -0.44 -14.27
C ARG A 80 16.12 -1.06 -14.96
N ILE A 81 16.23 -2.34 -15.33
CA ILE A 81 15.11 -3.08 -15.93
C ILE A 81 14.14 -3.50 -14.82
N GLN A 82 12.97 -2.87 -14.77
CA GLN A 82 11.89 -3.28 -13.86
C GLN A 82 11.31 -4.63 -14.32
N ASN A 83 11.12 -5.55 -13.38
CA ASN A 83 10.56 -6.89 -13.64
C ASN A 83 9.34 -7.23 -12.80
N GLY A 84 8.84 -6.29 -12.01
CA GLY A 84 7.67 -6.53 -11.18
C GLY A 84 7.43 -5.45 -10.14
N TRP A 85 6.65 -5.84 -9.13
CA TRP A 85 6.27 -5.03 -7.99
C TRP A 85 6.35 -5.87 -6.73
N THR A 86 6.76 -5.24 -5.64
CA THR A 86 6.75 -5.85 -4.31
C THR A 86 6.02 -4.94 -3.34
N TRP A 87 5.46 -5.55 -2.29
CA TRP A 87 4.82 -4.82 -1.22
C TRP A 87 5.15 -5.41 0.13
N TYR A 88 5.34 -4.53 1.10
CA TYR A 88 5.62 -4.91 2.48
C TYR A 88 5.12 -3.83 3.44
N SER A 89 4.79 -4.27 4.65
CA SER A 89 4.38 -3.36 5.72
C SER A 89 5.61 -2.63 6.28
N LEU A 90 5.45 -1.32 6.49
CA LEU A 90 6.40 -0.44 7.16
C LEU A 90 6.32 -0.57 8.69
N VAL A 91 5.30 -1.26 9.20
CA VAL A 91 5.08 -1.50 10.62
C VAL A 91 4.88 -2.99 10.91
N SER A 92 5.02 -3.39 12.17
CA SER A 92 4.81 -4.78 12.56
C SER A 92 3.36 -5.23 12.34
N HIS A 93 3.16 -6.53 12.16
CA HIS A 93 1.82 -7.11 12.04
C HIS A 93 0.94 -6.80 13.27
N GLN A 94 1.51 -6.85 14.48
CA GLN A 94 0.81 -6.47 15.71
C GLN A 94 0.33 -5.02 15.67
N ARG A 95 1.12 -4.11 15.09
CA ARG A 95 0.71 -2.71 14.94
C ARG A 95 -0.44 -2.56 13.94
N LEU A 96 -0.44 -3.33 12.85
CA LEU A 96 -1.56 -3.35 11.90
C LEU A 96 -2.85 -3.84 12.57
N GLN A 97 -2.77 -4.90 13.38
CA GLN A 97 -3.92 -5.41 14.15
C GLN A 97 -4.52 -4.33 15.07
N GLN A 98 -3.68 -3.60 15.81
CA GLN A 98 -4.14 -2.49 16.66
C GLN A 98 -4.86 -1.38 15.87
N ILE A 99 -4.37 -1.04 14.67
CA ILE A 99 -5.00 -0.04 13.81
C ILE A 99 -6.35 -0.56 13.31
N GLN A 100 -6.40 -1.82 12.89
CA GLN A 100 -7.62 -2.49 12.44
C GLN A 100 -8.69 -2.51 13.53
N GLU A 101 -8.34 -2.94 14.74
CA GLU A 101 -9.25 -2.97 15.90
C GLU A 101 -9.78 -1.57 16.23
N LYS A 102 -8.88 -0.57 16.27
CA LYS A 102 -9.28 0.82 16.50
C LYS A 102 -10.25 1.31 15.42
N ASN A 103 -10.01 0.99 14.16
CA ASN A 103 -10.87 1.39 13.06
C ASN A 103 -12.25 0.73 13.13
N GLN A 104 -12.31 -0.56 13.51
CA GLN A 104 -13.57 -1.28 13.72
C GLN A 104 -14.39 -0.68 14.87
N ILE A 105 -13.75 -0.36 15.99
CA ILE A 105 -14.41 0.31 17.12
C ILE A 105 -14.94 1.68 16.69
N GLN A 106 -14.15 2.47 15.96
CA GLN A 106 -14.59 3.77 15.47
C GLN A 106 -15.81 3.65 14.55
N SER A 107 -15.81 2.69 13.63
CA SER A 107 -16.96 2.44 12.75
C SER A 107 -18.23 2.13 13.56
N GLN A 108 -18.12 1.31 14.60
CA GLN A 108 -19.27 1.00 15.47
C GLN A 108 -19.78 2.23 16.22
N ILE A 109 -18.88 3.12 16.66
CA ILE A 109 -19.26 4.39 17.31
C ILE A 109 -19.96 5.32 16.31
N ASP A 110 -19.46 5.40 15.08
CA ASP A 110 -20.03 6.25 14.03
C ASP A 110 -21.44 5.75 13.65
N ASP A 111 -21.63 4.43 13.51
CA ASP A 111 -22.93 3.82 13.26
C ASP A 111 -23.93 4.11 14.39
N LEU A 112 -23.52 3.96 15.65
CA LEU A 112 -24.36 4.29 16.81
C LEU A 112 -24.72 5.78 16.85
N THR A 113 -23.76 6.65 16.51
CA THR A 113 -23.98 8.11 16.48
C THR A 113 -24.99 8.48 15.40
N CYS A 114 -24.91 7.84 14.23
CA CYS A 114 -25.88 8.01 13.15
C CYS A 114 -27.30 7.61 13.60
N VAL A 115 -27.45 6.42 14.21
CA VAL A 115 -28.74 5.95 14.74
C VAL A 115 -29.29 6.89 15.81
N MET A 116 -28.45 7.39 16.73
CA MET A 116 -28.88 8.35 17.74
C MET A 116 -29.31 9.69 17.12
N ALA A 117 -28.61 10.18 16.10
CA ALA A 117 -28.98 11.39 15.39
C ALA A 117 -30.36 11.26 14.71
N ASP A 118 -30.65 10.10 14.11
CA ASP A 118 -31.95 9.81 13.51
C ASP A 118 -33.07 9.76 14.56
N VAL A 119 -32.82 9.14 15.72
CA VAL A 119 -33.79 9.06 16.83
C VAL A 119 -34.08 10.44 17.41
N ILE A 120 -33.07 11.30 17.58
CA ILE A 120 -33.25 12.65 18.13
C ILE A 120 -33.85 13.60 17.08
N GLY A 121 -33.41 13.52 15.82
CA GLY A 121 -33.92 14.33 14.71
C GLY A 121 -35.33 13.94 14.25
N GLY A 122 -35.78 12.71 14.56
CA GLY A 122 -37.11 12.19 14.26
C GLY A 122 -38.22 12.62 15.22
N VAL A 123 -37.94 13.40 16.26
CA VAL A 123 -38.96 13.88 17.23
C VAL A 123 -39.19 15.39 17.10
N TYR A 124 -39.68 15.83 15.95
CA TYR A 124 -40.42 17.11 15.80
C TYR A 124 -41.25 17.05 14.52
N ASN A 125 -42.34 16.27 14.54
CA ASN A 125 -43.49 16.42 13.66
C ASN A 125 -44.67 15.59 14.21
N ALA A 126 -45.35 16.15 15.19
CA ALA A 126 -46.75 15.87 15.52
C ALA A 126 -47.33 17.09 16.24
#